data_AF-Q4DS01-F1
#
_entry.id   AF-Q4DS01-F1
#
_cell.length_a   1.000
_cell.length_b   1.000
_cell.length_c   1.000
_cell.angle_alpha   90.00
_cell.angle_beta   90.00
_cell.angle_gamma   90.00
#
_symmetry.space_group_name_H-M   'P 1'
#
loop_
_entity.id
_entity.type
_entity.pdbx_description
1 polymer ?
#
loop_
_entity_poly.entity_id
_entity_poly.type
_entity_poly.pdbx_seq_one_letter_code
_entity_poly.pdbx_strand_id
1 'polypeptide(L)'
;RLLVELTDGDCTLQSTLATRPVQERLLDLRFGETSVANQMVLLGDVARDAIEDLVAAQCPHAVVVLDPRSGVTLRGEGGPYGAVTVQLQRSSEAILSALDEGTHAHTRVLRSHLALACGVRPGGKLWRASGAVADVAPGMQGTSGGAAQPTFGGFERLLFQVNEARQLSVVHMPRDHDVPVTVTVTVSPAHGLYDE
;
A
#
# COMPACT_ATOMS: atom_id res chain seq x y z
N ARG A 1 26.60 -9.35 -14.45
CA ARG A 1 25.53 -9.61 -15.44
C ARG A 1 24.71 -10.78 -14.93
N LEU A 2 23.39 -10.67 -14.90
CA LEU A 2 22.46 -11.70 -14.45
C LEU A 2 21.73 -12.24 -15.68
N LEU A 3 21.86 -13.54 -15.98
CA LEU A 3 21.04 -14.19 -16.99
C LEU A 3 19.67 -14.49 -16.35
N VAL A 4 18.61 -13.98 -16.97
CA VAL A 4 17.22 -14.26 -16.60
C VAL A 4 16.61 -15.07 -17.72
N GLU A 5 16.12 -16.25 -17.37
CA GLU A 5 15.38 -17.13 -18.28
C GLU A 5 13.94 -17.23 -17.78
N LEU A 6 12.98 -16.96 -18.66
CA LEU A 6 11.56 -17.14 -18.43
C LEU A 6 11.07 -18.21 -19.40
N THR A 7 10.50 -19.28 -18.88
CA THR A 7 9.97 -20.38 -19.69
C THR A 7 8.47 -20.50 -19.46
N ASP A 8 7.70 -20.53 -20.54
CA ASP A 8 6.26 -20.76 -20.54
C ASP A 8 5.93 -21.80 -21.63
N GLY A 9 5.62 -23.03 -21.19
CA GLY A 9 5.49 -24.18 -22.08
C GLY A 9 6.78 -24.43 -22.88
N ASP A 10 6.67 -24.40 -24.21
CA ASP A 10 7.78 -24.58 -25.15
C ASP A 10 8.49 -23.26 -25.51
N CYS A 11 8.05 -22.12 -24.98
CA CYS A 11 8.64 -20.82 -25.23
C CYS A 11 9.64 -20.48 -24.13
N THR A 12 10.89 -20.17 -24.51
CA THR A 12 11.91 -19.68 -23.58
C THR A 12 12.38 -18.29 -24.00
N LEU A 13 12.30 -17.34 -23.07
CA LEU A 13 12.82 -15.98 -23.20
C LEU A 13 14.07 -15.84 -22.35
N GLN A 14 15.22 -15.64 -22.98
CA GLN A 14 16.49 -15.38 -22.30
C GLN A 14 16.87 -13.91 -22.41
N SER A 15 17.17 -13.27 -21.29
CA SER A 15 17.66 -11.89 -21.22
C SER A 15 18.87 -11.79 -20.31
N THR A 16 19.91 -11.08 -20.75
CA THR A 16 21.10 -10.81 -19.93
C THR A 16 21.01 -9.41 -19.34
N LEU A 17 20.68 -9.31 -18.06
CA LEU A 17 20.62 -8.05 -17.32
C LEU A 17 22.03 -7.58 -16.93
N ALA A 18 22.37 -6.35 -17.29
CA ALA A 18 23.58 -5.70 -16.82
C ALA A 18 23.41 -5.26 -15.36
N THR A 19 24.11 -5.92 -14.44
CA THR A 19 24.11 -5.60 -13.01
C THR A 19 25.38 -4.85 -12.63
N ARG A 20 25.26 -3.91 -11.69
CA ARG A 20 26.40 -3.29 -10.99
C ARG A 20 26.41 -3.80 -9.56
N PRO A 21 27.58 -4.05 -8.95
CA PRO A 21 27.63 -4.32 -7.51
C PRO A 21 27.02 -3.12 -6.77
N VAL A 22 26.15 -3.40 -5.80
CA VAL A 22 25.67 -2.38 -4.87
C VAL A 22 26.84 -2.05 -3.96
N GLN A 23 27.62 -1.03 -4.33
CA GLN A 23 28.77 -0.61 -3.55
C GLN A 23 28.26 0.13 -2.29
N GLU A 24 28.43 -0.56 -1.15
CA GLU A 24 28.60 -0.02 0.21
C GLU A 24 27.40 0.54 0.98
N ARG A 25 26.17 0.59 0.47
CA ARG A 25 25.01 0.96 1.33
C ARG A 25 23.75 0.20 0.96
N LEU A 26 23.65 -1.06 1.39
CA LEU A 26 22.33 -1.68 1.54
C LEU A 26 21.54 -0.81 2.53
N LEU A 27 20.40 -0.28 2.07
CA LEU A 27 19.49 0.43 2.94
C LEU A 27 18.84 -0.58 3.88
N ASP A 28 19.36 -0.67 5.09
CA ASP A 28 18.74 -1.42 6.17
C ASP A 28 18.12 -0.44 7.16
N LEU A 29 16.78 -0.43 7.21
CA LEU A 29 16.03 0.41 8.13
C LEU A 29 15.92 -0.19 9.53
N ARG A 30 16.41 -1.43 9.76
CA ARG A 30 16.49 -2.05 11.09
C ARG A 30 15.15 -2.14 11.83
N PHE A 31 14.06 -2.39 11.09
CA PHE A 31 12.71 -2.45 11.66
C PHE A 31 12.62 -3.43 12.83
N GLY A 32 13.24 -4.61 12.69
CA GLY A 32 13.24 -5.68 13.69
C GLY A 32 14.15 -5.45 14.90
N GLU A 33 14.93 -4.37 14.95
CA GLU A 33 15.74 -4.02 16.14
C GLU A 33 14.88 -3.37 17.25
N THR A 34 13.62 -3.05 16.97
CA THR A 34 12.69 -2.46 17.95
C THR A 34 11.37 -3.22 18.00
N SER A 35 10.67 -3.16 19.14
CA SER A 35 9.44 -3.90 19.34
C SER A 35 8.29 -3.31 18.49
N VAL A 36 7.36 -4.16 18.05
CA VAL A 36 6.16 -3.71 17.34
C VAL A 36 5.17 -3.17 18.36
N ALA A 37 4.94 -1.86 18.35
CA ALA A 37 4.02 -1.19 19.27
C ALA A 37 2.55 -1.48 18.94
N ASN A 38 2.21 -1.59 17.64
CA ASN A 38 0.89 -2.00 17.19
C ASN A 38 0.92 -2.56 15.76
N GLN A 39 -0.09 -3.37 15.42
CA GLN A 39 -0.31 -3.85 14.07
C GLN A 39 -1.79 -4.10 13.76
N MET A 40 -2.17 -3.94 12.49
CA MET A 40 -3.52 -4.20 11.99
C MET A 40 -3.48 -4.82 10.59
N VAL A 41 -4.30 -5.83 10.36
CA VAL A 41 -4.52 -6.41 9.03
C VAL A 41 -5.74 -5.75 8.40
N LEU A 42 -5.56 -5.26 7.19
CA LEU A 42 -6.55 -4.52 6.41
C LEU A 42 -6.90 -5.26 5.13
N LEU A 43 -8.13 -5.07 4.65
CA LEU A 43 -8.47 -5.32 3.26
C LEU A 43 -7.63 -4.38 2.37
N GLY A 44 -6.87 -4.98 1.46
CA GLY A 44 -5.86 -4.27 0.68
C GLY A 44 -6.47 -3.28 -0.30
N ASP A 45 -7.62 -3.59 -0.91
CA ASP A 45 -8.35 -2.67 -1.78
C ASP A 45 -8.85 -1.42 -1.03
N VAL A 46 -9.47 -1.61 0.15
CA VAL A 46 -9.95 -0.51 1.00
C VAL A 46 -8.79 0.40 1.44
N ALA A 47 -7.69 -0.19 1.91
CA ALA A 47 -6.50 0.57 2.31
C ALA A 47 -5.90 1.36 1.15
N ARG A 48 -5.83 0.77 -0.05
CA ARG A 48 -5.30 1.44 -1.25
C ARG A 48 -6.23 2.55 -1.74
N ASP A 49 -7.54 2.34 -1.70
CA ASP A 49 -8.52 3.37 -2.03
C ASP A 49 -8.39 4.55 -1.06
N ALA A 50 -8.28 4.30 0.24
CA ALA A 50 -8.06 5.36 1.24
C ALA A 50 -6.77 6.17 0.97
N ILE A 51 -5.68 5.50 0.60
CA ILE A 51 -4.41 6.17 0.27
C ILE A 51 -4.52 6.93 -1.06
N GLU A 52 -5.27 6.44 -2.04
CA GLU A 52 -5.52 7.15 -3.29
C GLU A 52 -6.28 8.48 -3.06
N ASP A 53 -7.15 8.57 -2.05
CA ASP A 53 -7.75 9.86 -1.66
C ASP A 53 -6.69 10.85 -1.16
N LEU A 54 -5.70 10.38 -0.37
CA LEU A 54 -4.58 11.23 0.06
C LEU A 54 -3.70 11.67 -1.12
N VAL A 55 -3.56 10.81 -2.13
CA VAL A 55 -2.85 11.14 -3.39
C VAL A 55 -3.61 12.21 -4.17
N ALA A 56 -4.92 12.03 -4.34
CA ALA A 56 -5.78 12.97 -5.05
C ALA A 56 -5.81 14.35 -4.38
N ALA A 57 -5.75 14.38 -3.04
CA ALA A 57 -5.65 15.60 -2.25
C ALA A 57 -4.27 16.29 -2.31
N GLN A 58 -3.29 15.69 -3.00
CA GLN A 58 -1.94 16.21 -3.18
C GLN A 58 -1.21 16.48 -1.86
N CYS A 59 -1.50 15.70 -0.82
CA CYS A 59 -0.80 15.82 0.46
C CYS A 59 0.64 15.30 0.33
N PRO A 60 1.69 16.08 0.66
CA PRO A 60 3.07 15.60 0.67
C PRO A 60 3.34 14.58 1.80
N HIS A 61 2.66 14.75 2.93
CA HIS A 61 2.84 13.90 4.12
C HIS A 61 1.56 13.13 4.44
N ALA A 62 1.74 11.95 5.04
CA ALA A 62 0.67 11.15 5.59
C ALA A 62 1.03 10.74 7.03
N VAL A 63 0.07 10.92 7.95
CA VAL A 63 0.13 10.38 9.30
C VAL A 63 -0.71 9.11 9.32
N VAL A 64 -0.09 8.00 9.75
CA VAL A 64 -0.74 6.71 9.93
C VAL A 64 -0.87 6.47 11.42
N VAL A 65 -2.10 6.28 11.90
CA VAL A 65 -2.40 5.98 13.31
C VAL A 65 -3.04 4.61 13.39
N LEU A 66 -2.49 3.75 14.23
CA LEU A 66 -3.04 2.46 14.61
C LEU A 66 -3.51 2.56 16.05
N ASP A 67 -4.83 2.54 16.24
CA ASP A 67 -5.46 2.63 17.56
C ASP A 67 -6.31 1.39 17.83
N PRO A 68 -6.04 0.62 18.90
CA PRO A 68 -6.77 -0.62 19.19
C PRO A 68 -8.29 -0.45 19.31
N ARG A 69 -8.76 0.74 19.69
CA ARG A 69 -10.18 1.06 19.92
C ARG A 69 -10.84 1.65 18.70
N SER A 70 -10.21 2.64 18.05
CA SER A 70 -10.81 3.34 16.89
C SER A 70 -10.46 2.73 15.53
N GLY A 71 -9.42 1.90 15.44
CA GLY A 71 -8.95 1.29 14.20
C GLY A 71 -7.81 2.05 13.54
N VAL A 72 -7.87 2.25 12.22
CA VAL A 72 -6.81 2.92 11.45
C VAL A 72 -7.24 4.32 11.03
N THR A 73 -6.41 5.32 11.31
CA THR A 73 -6.57 6.67 10.78
C THR A 73 -5.45 6.95 9.77
N LEU A 74 -5.82 7.41 8.59
CA LEU A 74 -4.88 7.92 7.58
C LEU A 74 -5.16 9.41 7.38
N ARG A 75 -4.22 10.26 7.77
CA ARG A 75 -4.35 11.72 7.63
C ARG A 75 -3.31 12.27 6.67
N GLY A 76 -3.75 12.79 5.53
CA GLY A 76 -2.93 13.58 4.62
C GLY A 76 -2.80 15.03 5.08
N GLU A 77 -1.59 15.58 5.04
CA GLU A 77 -1.28 16.94 5.49
C GLU A 77 -0.46 17.70 4.45
N GLY A 78 -0.61 19.03 4.43
CA GLY A 78 0.15 19.96 3.58
C GLY A 78 -0.32 20.06 2.12
N GLY A 79 -1.49 19.51 1.80
CA GLY A 79 -2.08 19.64 0.46
C GLY A 79 -2.74 21.01 0.23
N PRO A 80 -2.96 21.41 -1.02
CA PRO A 80 -3.60 22.69 -1.36
C PRO A 80 -5.07 22.78 -0.90
N TYR A 81 -5.72 21.64 -0.67
CA TYR A 81 -7.12 21.54 -0.24
C TYR A 81 -7.28 21.36 1.27
N GLY A 82 -6.20 21.51 2.04
CA GLY A 82 -6.19 21.27 3.48
C GLY A 82 -5.80 19.84 3.85
N ALA A 83 -6.19 19.43 5.05
CA ALA A 83 -5.94 18.09 5.55
C ALA A 83 -7.08 17.14 5.16
N VAL A 84 -6.73 15.91 4.77
CA VAL A 84 -7.70 14.84 4.47
C VAL A 84 -7.54 13.76 5.50
N THR A 85 -8.64 13.30 6.09
CA THR A 85 -8.63 12.22 7.09
C THR A 85 -9.54 11.09 6.62
N VAL A 86 -9.00 9.89 6.51
CA VAL A 86 -9.75 8.67 6.27
C VAL A 86 -9.69 7.79 7.51
N GLN A 87 -10.86 7.39 8.00
CA GLN A 87 -10.99 6.55 9.19
C GLN A 87 -11.52 5.17 8.81
N LEU A 88 -10.75 4.13 9.08
CA LEU A 88 -11.19 2.73 9.03
C LEU A 88 -11.55 2.32 10.46
N GLN A 89 -12.84 2.22 10.75
CA GLN A 89 -13.33 1.91 12.09
C GLN A 89 -12.93 0.49 12.51
N ARG A 90 -12.56 0.31 13.78
CA ARG A 90 -12.18 -1.00 14.35
C ARG A 90 -13.24 -2.09 14.13
N SER A 91 -14.52 -1.70 14.13
CA SER A 91 -15.67 -2.59 13.93
C SER A 91 -16.03 -2.84 12.47
N SER A 92 -15.33 -2.22 11.52
CA SER A 92 -15.62 -2.41 10.09
C SER A 92 -14.98 -3.68 9.53
N GLU A 93 -15.58 -4.23 8.47
CA GLU A 93 -15.04 -5.38 7.73
C GLU A 93 -13.69 -5.07 7.04
N ALA A 94 -13.30 -3.78 6.97
CA ALA A 94 -12.02 -3.37 6.43
C ALA A 94 -10.83 -3.78 7.32
N ILE A 95 -11.04 -4.02 8.62
CA ILE A 95 -10.00 -4.44 9.57
C ILE A 95 -10.23 -5.90 9.93
N LEU A 96 -9.37 -6.78 9.41
CA LEU A 96 -9.50 -8.24 9.56
C LEU A 96 -8.95 -8.75 10.89
N SER A 97 -7.90 -8.11 11.41
CA SER A 97 -7.34 -8.42 12.73
C SER A 97 -6.51 -7.23 13.25
N ALA A 98 -6.26 -7.21 14.55
CA ALA A 98 -5.24 -6.33 15.16
C ALA A 98 -4.51 -7.08 16.26
N LEU A 99 -3.41 -6.49 16.72
CA LEU A 99 -2.67 -6.98 17.89
C LEU A 99 -3.53 -6.88 19.15
N ASP A 100 -3.68 -8.00 19.87
CA ASP A 100 -4.53 -8.06 21.08
C ASP A 100 -4.07 -7.07 22.17
N GLU A 101 -2.75 -6.90 22.32
CA GLU A 101 -2.13 -5.97 23.28
C GLU A 101 -1.48 -4.75 22.58
N GLY A 102 -1.96 -4.41 21.38
CA GLY A 102 -1.47 -3.23 20.68
C GLY A 102 -1.68 -1.95 21.50
N THR A 103 -0.72 -1.03 21.43
CA THR A 103 -0.86 0.31 22.01
C THR A 103 -1.21 1.33 20.93
N HIS A 104 -1.61 2.54 21.30
CA HIS A 104 -1.76 3.61 20.33
C HIS A 104 -0.41 3.92 19.68
N ALA A 105 -0.28 3.67 18.37
CA ALA A 105 0.95 3.88 17.64
C ALA A 105 0.69 4.78 16.44
N HIS A 106 1.62 5.70 16.16
CA HIS A 106 1.52 6.55 14.99
C HIS A 106 2.88 6.74 14.34
N THR A 107 2.85 7.01 13.04
CA THR A 107 4.01 7.45 12.27
C THR A 107 3.60 8.57 11.31
N ARG A 108 4.54 9.44 10.98
CA ARG A 108 4.41 10.43 9.92
C ARG A 108 5.39 10.06 8.82
N VAL A 109 4.92 9.91 7.59
CA VAL A 109 5.74 9.47 6.45
C VAL A 109 5.51 10.36 5.25
N LEU A 110 6.39 10.28 4.24
CA LEU A 110 6.08 10.84 2.93
C LEU A 110 4.93 10.05 2.32
N ARG A 111 3.90 10.74 1.83
CA ARG A 111 2.74 10.10 1.18
C ARG A 111 3.15 9.29 -0.04
N SER A 112 4.20 9.71 -0.76
CA SER A 112 4.78 8.93 -1.87
C SER A 112 5.30 7.57 -1.42
N HIS A 113 5.98 7.52 -0.28
CA HIS A 113 6.50 6.27 0.28
C HIS A 113 5.37 5.37 0.79
N LEU A 114 4.36 5.93 1.45
CA LEU A 114 3.17 5.18 1.87
C LEU A 114 2.45 4.55 0.66
N ALA A 115 2.22 5.34 -0.39
CA ALA A 115 1.59 4.87 -1.62
C ALA A 115 2.39 3.73 -2.28
N LEU A 116 3.71 3.88 -2.39
CA LEU A 116 4.59 2.83 -2.90
C LEU A 116 4.56 1.57 -2.02
N ALA A 117 4.65 1.74 -0.69
CA ALA A 117 4.63 0.65 0.26
C ALA A 117 3.31 -0.14 0.21
N CYS A 118 2.19 0.50 -0.12
CA CYS A 118 0.89 -0.17 -0.23
C CYS A 118 0.54 -0.63 -1.65
N GLY A 119 1.42 -0.40 -2.63
CA GLY A 119 1.20 -0.76 -4.03
C GLY A 119 0.19 0.13 -4.76
N VAL A 120 -0.08 1.34 -4.27
CA VAL A 120 -1.00 2.29 -4.91
C VAL A 120 -0.38 2.81 -6.21
N ARG A 121 -1.13 2.70 -7.30
CA ARG A 121 -0.79 3.27 -8.60
C ARG A 121 -1.70 4.48 -8.84
N PRO A 122 -1.15 5.64 -9.24
CA PRO A 122 -1.98 6.79 -9.60
C PRO A 122 -2.97 6.41 -10.71
N GLY A 123 -4.26 6.70 -10.52
CA GLY A 123 -5.31 6.47 -11.52
C GLY A 123 -6.10 5.17 -11.37
N GLY A 124 -5.99 4.46 -10.24
CA GLY A 124 -6.76 3.23 -9.99
C GLY A 124 -8.28 3.47 -9.91
N LYS A 125 -8.72 4.58 -9.32
CA LYS A 125 -10.14 4.93 -9.20
C LYS A 125 -10.83 5.27 -10.51
N LEU A 126 -10.12 5.85 -11.47
CA LEU A 126 -10.69 6.21 -12.77
C LEU A 126 -11.23 5.00 -13.55
N TRP A 127 -10.72 3.80 -13.29
CA TRP A 127 -11.19 2.58 -13.96
C TRP A 127 -12.35 1.89 -13.22
N ARG A 128 -12.58 2.17 -11.92
CA ARG A 128 -13.70 1.58 -11.18
C ARG A 128 -15.03 2.31 -11.40
N ALA A 129 -15.00 3.60 -11.74
CA ALA A 129 -16.20 4.42 -11.91
C ALA A 129 -16.82 4.35 -13.32
N SER A 130 -16.13 3.79 -14.32
CA SER A 130 -16.63 3.72 -15.71
C SER A 130 -17.79 2.73 -15.95
N GLY A 131 -18.36 2.14 -14.90
CA GLY A 131 -19.52 1.24 -15.00
C GLY A 131 -20.89 1.86 -14.72
N ALA A 132 -20.99 3.15 -14.39
CA ALA A 132 -22.21 3.71 -13.79
C ALA A 132 -22.81 4.99 -14.43
N VAL A 133 -22.31 5.45 -15.59
CA VAL A 133 -23.01 6.51 -16.36
C VAL A 133 -23.01 6.14 -17.83
N ALA A 134 -24.06 5.44 -18.25
CA ALA A 134 -24.45 5.37 -19.64
C ALA A 134 -25.00 6.75 -20.03
N ASP A 135 -24.18 7.57 -20.68
CA ASP A 135 -24.65 8.71 -21.45
C ASP A 135 -24.39 8.46 -22.94
N VAL A 136 -25.45 8.69 -23.70
CA VAL A 136 -25.70 8.18 -25.03
C VAL A 136 -24.86 8.92 -26.08
N ALA A 137 -23.98 8.20 -26.78
CA ALA A 137 -23.44 8.62 -28.06
C ALA A 137 -23.66 7.49 -29.09
N PRO A 138 -24.42 7.73 -30.19
CA PRO A 138 -24.67 6.70 -31.18
C PRO A 138 -23.52 6.69 -32.20
N GLY A 139 -22.92 5.52 -32.41
CA GLY A 139 -22.09 5.26 -33.59
C GLY A 139 -20.68 4.78 -33.28
N MET A 140 -20.55 3.52 -32.87
CA MET A 140 -19.51 2.62 -33.36
C MET A 140 -19.84 1.21 -32.85
N GLN A 141 -20.22 0.30 -33.75
CA GLN A 141 -20.27 -1.13 -33.45
C GLN A 141 -18.84 -1.63 -33.21
N GLY A 142 -18.55 -2.11 -32.01
CA GLY A 142 -17.24 -2.66 -31.67
C GLY A 142 -17.25 -3.33 -30.31
N THR A 143 -17.65 -4.60 -30.29
CA THR A 143 -17.29 -5.65 -29.30
C THR A 143 -16.77 -5.18 -27.94
N SER A 144 -17.67 -4.99 -26.97
CA SER A 144 -17.31 -4.80 -25.56
C SER A 144 -17.06 -6.16 -24.89
N GLY A 145 -15.84 -6.67 -25.00
CA GLY A 145 -15.33 -7.69 -24.08
C GLY A 145 -15.12 -7.02 -22.72
N GLY A 146 -15.87 -7.46 -21.70
CA GLY A 146 -15.71 -7.00 -20.33
C GLY A 146 -14.30 -7.32 -19.84
N ALA A 147 -13.40 -6.34 -19.92
CA ALA A 147 -12.10 -6.41 -19.30
C ALA A 147 -12.32 -6.47 -17.78
N ALA A 148 -12.16 -7.67 -17.23
CA ALA A 148 -12.02 -7.89 -15.80
C ALA A 148 -11.00 -6.90 -15.25
N GLN A 149 -11.34 -6.26 -14.13
CA GLN A 149 -10.39 -5.44 -13.38
C GLN A 149 -9.06 -6.20 -13.27
N PRO A 150 -7.91 -5.53 -13.38
CA PRO A 150 -6.69 -6.09 -12.84
C PRO A 150 -6.91 -6.19 -11.32
N THR A 151 -7.44 -7.33 -10.87
CA THR A 151 -7.41 -7.73 -9.47
C THR A 151 -5.95 -7.63 -9.06
N PHE A 152 -5.69 -6.94 -7.95
CA PHE A 152 -4.36 -6.95 -7.36
C PHE A 152 -3.87 -8.40 -7.34
N GLY A 153 -2.78 -8.66 -8.07
CA GLY A 153 -2.20 -9.99 -8.15
C GLY A 153 -1.89 -10.47 -6.74
N GLY A 154 -2.51 -11.58 -6.33
CA GLY A 154 -2.27 -12.32 -5.08
C GLY A 154 -2.65 -11.62 -3.79
N PHE A 155 -2.22 -10.37 -3.58
CA PHE A 155 -2.17 -9.69 -2.28
C PHE A 155 -3.45 -8.92 -1.93
N GLU A 156 -4.46 -9.66 -1.48
CA GLU A 156 -5.74 -9.11 -1.04
C GLU A 156 -5.67 -8.43 0.34
N ARG A 157 -4.62 -8.68 1.13
CA ARG A 157 -4.50 -8.16 2.51
C ARG A 157 -3.22 -7.38 2.71
N LEU A 158 -3.29 -6.33 3.52
CA LEU A 158 -2.13 -5.56 3.97
C LEU A 158 -2.03 -5.61 5.49
N LEU A 159 -0.89 -6.01 6.03
CA LEU A 159 -0.57 -5.87 7.44
C LEU A 159 0.24 -4.60 7.64
N PHE A 160 -0.32 -3.65 8.40
CA PHE A 160 0.40 -2.47 8.85
C PHE A 160 0.98 -2.75 10.23
N GLN A 161 2.27 -2.45 10.42
CA GLN A 161 2.93 -2.53 11.72
C GLN A 161 3.68 -1.23 11.97
N VAL A 162 3.55 -0.70 13.17
CA VAL A 162 4.34 0.44 13.64
C VAL A 162 5.17 -0.02 14.82
N ASN A 163 6.49 0.16 14.74
CA ASN A 163 7.40 -0.16 15.84
C ASN A 163 7.61 1.03 16.79
N GLU A 164 8.31 0.79 17.90
CA GLU A 164 8.63 1.83 18.90
C GLU A 164 9.46 2.98 18.32
N ALA A 165 10.25 2.73 17.28
CA ALA A 165 10.98 3.77 16.53
C ALA A 165 10.08 4.55 15.54
N ARG A 166 8.76 4.37 15.59
CA ARG A 166 7.77 4.97 14.68
C ARG A 166 8.02 4.68 13.20
N GLN A 167 8.71 3.59 12.88
CA GLN A 167 8.82 3.12 11.50
C GLN A 167 7.55 2.37 11.13
N LEU A 168 7.19 2.42 9.85
CA LEU A 168 6.06 1.68 9.31
C LEU A 168 6.57 0.49 8.51
N SER A 169 6.06 -0.70 8.79
CA SER A 169 6.19 -1.88 7.94
C SER A 169 4.84 -2.20 7.32
N VAL A 170 4.82 -2.38 6.00
CA VAL A 170 3.65 -2.83 5.24
C VAL A 170 3.97 -4.20 4.65
N VAL A 171 3.25 -5.23 5.11
CA VAL A 171 3.40 -6.59 4.60
C VAL A 171 2.21 -6.93 3.72
N HIS A 172 2.48 -7.26 2.46
CA HIS A 172 1.49 -7.72 1.50
C HIS A 172 1.29 -9.23 1.69
N MET A 173 0.04 -9.63 1.93
CA MET A 173 -0.32 -11.02 2.20
C MET A 173 -1.33 -11.54 1.16
N PRO A 174 -1.10 -12.74 0.61
CA PRO A 174 -2.01 -13.32 -0.35
C PRO A 174 -3.32 -13.74 0.33
N ARG A 175 -4.37 -13.89 -0.48
CA ARG A 175 -5.61 -14.53 -0.01
C ARG A 175 -5.40 -16.01 0.27
N ASP A 176 -4.67 -16.65 -0.64
CA ASP A 176 -4.39 -18.08 -0.59
C ASP A 176 -3.25 -18.35 0.38
N HIS A 177 -3.55 -19.14 1.41
CA HIS A 177 -2.59 -19.53 2.43
C HIS A 177 -1.59 -20.59 1.92
N ASP A 178 -1.88 -21.22 0.78
CA ASP A 178 -1.02 -22.25 0.18
C ASP A 178 0.14 -21.66 -0.63
N VAL A 179 0.13 -20.34 -0.88
CA VAL A 179 1.22 -19.61 -1.56
C VAL A 179 1.99 -18.78 -0.53
N PRO A 180 3.17 -19.23 -0.04
CA PRO A 180 3.91 -18.58 1.04
C PRO A 180 4.75 -17.40 0.52
N VAL A 181 4.11 -16.45 -0.16
CA VAL A 181 4.77 -15.24 -0.64
C VAL A 181 4.32 -14.07 0.20
N THR A 182 5.27 -13.34 0.79
CA THR A 182 5.02 -12.04 1.43
C THR A 182 5.96 -11.01 0.85
N VAL A 183 5.48 -9.78 0.73
CA VAL A 183 6.32 -8.63 0.35
C VAL A 183 6.27 -7.62 1.48
N THR A 184 7.41 -7.39 2.11
CA THR A 184 7.55 -6.42 3.21
C THR A 184 8.21 -5.15 2.69
N VAL A 185 7.57 -4.01 2.95
CA VAL A 185 8.13 -2.69 2.66
C VAL A 185 8.20 -1.89 3.95
N THR A 186 9.40 -1.52 4.36
CA THR A 186 9.63 -0.65 5.53
C THR A 186 9.80 0.80 5.08
N VAL A 187 9.16 1.72 5.78
CA VAL A 187 9.20 3.16 5.56
C VAL A 187 9.70 3.83 6.83
N SER A 188 10.76 4.64 6.69
CA SER A 188 11.25 5.46 7.79
C SER A 188 10.30 6.64 8.08
N PRO A 189 10.19 7.06 9.35
CA PRO A 189 9.41 8.23 9.69
C PRO A 189 10.04 9.49 9.10
N ALA A 190 9.19 10.36 8.56
CA ALA A 190 9.56 11.72 8.21
C ALA A 190 9.75 12.51 9.51
N HIS A 191 10.99 12.84 9.84
CA HIS A 191 11.29 13.71 10.97
C HIS A 191 10.91 15.14 10.56
N GLY A 192 9.89 15.71 11.21
CA GLY A 192 9.67 17.15 11.14
C GLY A 192 10.74 17.87 11.95
N LEU A 193 11.06 19.12 11.59
CA LEU A 193 11.89 20.02 12.42
C LEU A 193 11.25 20.35 13.79
N TYR A 194 10.09 19.76 14.10
CA TYR A 194 9.25 20.08 15.26
C TYR A 194 8.69 18.86 15.99
N ASP A 195 9.22 17.65 15.74
CA ASP A 195 8.88 16.48 16.56
C ASP A 195 9.82 16.40 17.78
N GLU A 196 9.52 17.23 18.79
CA GLU A 196 9.88 17.02 20.21
C GLU A 196 8.60 16.84 21.03
#